data_AF-A0A8S1PNA5-F1
#
_entry.id   AF-A0A8S1PNA5-F1
#
_cell.length_a   1.000
_cell.length_b   1.000
_cell.length_c   1.000
_cell.angle_alpha   90.00
_cell.angle_beta   90.00
_cell.angle_gamma   90.00
#
_symmetry.space_group_name_H-M   'P 1'
#
loop_
_entity.id
_entity.type
_entity.pdbx_description
1 polymer ?
#
loop_
_entity_poly.entity_id
_entity_poly.type
_entity_poly.pdbx_seq_one_letter_code
_entity_poly.pdbx_strand_id
1 'polypeptide(L)'
;MDIKQLERQVREITELQDSIKQTSNYCSTFPEHSGMVAFIIENEFISARKERKKLYLFLIHQIILDEKQAKRMDHPYVKCFGQKLKKLIQDYSYQVDEIADLEKAYAVIRKWEKDLIYHPIFLDKLRGILQPKYDQLKYQQMIVNQITQNELASNKILVQNLQIIQQFDSTYKLYLHLKQLRDIDDKCLDFNANFDKYMIKYELEKIEDYEMIADLLDQGETSKNYLSENICSTQNHYLDLARLGEQLIKEDIEKKDNKIEYYRSKRPIQ
;
A
#
# COMPACT_ATOMS: atom_id res chain seq x y z
N MET A 1 -23.16 -0.58 50.18
CA MET A 1 -22.63 -1.17 48.94
C MET A 1 -22.11 -2.59 49.19
N ASP A 2 -22.38 -3.55 48.29
CA ASP A 2 -21.70 -4.86 48.31
C ASP A 2 -20.32 -4.73 47.63
N ILE A 3 -19.26 -4.90 48.43
CA ILE A 3 -17.86 -4.76 48.01
C ILE A 3 -17.44 -5.90 47.09
N LYS A 4 -17.86 -7.14 47.38
CA LYS A 4 -17.50 -8.31 46.56
C LYS A 4 -18.12 -8.22 45.18
N GLN A 5 -19.35 -7.70 45.10
CA GLN A 5 -19.98 -7.39 43.83
C GLN A 5 -19.20 -6.34 43.03
N LEU A 6 -18.75 -5.26 43.68
CA LEU A 6 -17.94 -4.24 43.02
C LEU A 6 -16.62 -4.80 42.50
N GLU A 7 -15.86 -5.51 43.33
CA GLU A 7 -14.57 -6.11 42.94
C GLU A 7 -14.74 -7.05 41.75
N ARG A 8 -15.81 -7.86 41.76
CA ARG A 8 -16.14 -8.72 40.63
C ARG A 8 -16.45 -7.92 39.36
N GLN A 9 -17.32 -6.90 39.46
CA GLN A 9 -17.67 -6.06 38.31
C GLN A 9 -16.44 -5.35 37.73
N VAL A 10 -15.56 -4.80 38.58
CA VAL A 10 -14.32 -4.13 38.17
C VAL A 10 -13.37 -5.13 37.48
N ARG A 11 -13.22 -6.34 38.02
CA ARG A 11 -12.38 -7.39 37.42
C ARG A 11 -12.92 -7.95 36.11
N GLU A 12 -14.24 -7.96 35.93
CA GLU A 12 -14.91 -8.48 34.75
C GLU A 12 -15.21 -7.40 33.69
N ILE A 13 -14.72 -6.16 33.86
CA ILE A 13 -14.90 -5.10 32.85
C ILE A 13 -14.32 -5.51 31.51
N THR A 14 -15.12 -5.25 30.47
CA THR A 14 -14.82 -5.49 29.06
C THR A 14 -14.78 -4.17 28.27
N GLU A 15 -14.41 -4.25 27.00
CA GLU A 15 -14.46 -3.10 26.06
C GLU A 15 -15.88 -2.66 25.70
N LEU A 16 -16.90 -3.46 26.04
CA LEU A 16 -18.30 -3.10 25.79
C LEU A 16 -18.69 -1.89 26.63
N GLN A 17 -19.19 -0.85 25.96
CA GLN A 17 -19.59 0.40 26.61
C GLN A 17 -20.61 0.17 27.74
N ASP A 18 -21.51 -0.80 27.57
CA ASP A 18 -22.52 -1.14 28.58
C ASP A 18 -21.91 -1.71 29.85
N SER A 19 -20.84 -2.50 29.75
CA SER A 19 -20.12 -3.03 30.91
C SER A 19 -19.52 -1.91 31.76
N ILE A 20 -18.88 -0.93 31.12
CA ILE A 20 -18.30 0.24 31.80
C ILE A 20 -19.40 1.10 32.44
N LYS A 21 -20.50 1.36 31.71
CA LYS A 21 -21.64 2.14 32.23
C LYS A 21 -22.33 1.45 33.41
N GLN A 22 -22.53 0.13 33.35
CA GLN A 22 -23.17 -0.61 34.45
C GLN A 22 -22.34 -0.52 35.73
N THR A 23 -21.02 -0.75 35.65
CA THR A 23 -20.13 -0.64 36.82
C THR A 23 -20.07 0.80 37.33
N SER A 24 -20.04 1.78 36.43
CA SER A 24 -20.06 3.20 36.80
C SER A 24 -21.34 3.62 37.51
N ASN A 25 -22.50 3.19 37.00
CA ASN A 25 -23.81 3.43 37.61
C ASN A 25 -23.89 2.81 39.01
N TYR A 26 -23.42 1.57 39.17
CA TYR A 26 -23.36 0.92 40.48
C TYR A 26 -22.50 1.74 41.46
N CYS A 27 -21.33 2.23 41.04
CA CYS A 27 -20.51 3.13 41.86
C CYS A 27 -21.29 4.41 42.22
N SER A 28 -21.87 5.08 41.23
CA SER A 28 -22.60 6.34 41.41
C SER A 28 -23.77 6.25 42.39
N THR A 29 -24.34 5.07 42.66
CA THR A 29 -25.38 4.91 43.68
C THR A 29 -24.88 5.06 45.12
N PHE A 30 -23.56 4.97 45.36
CA PHE A 30 -22.95 4.95 46.69
C PHE A 30 -21.81 5.97 46.86
N PRO A 31 -22.09 7.29 46.73
CA PRO A 31 -21.07 8.34 46.79
C PRO A 31 -20.27 8.39 48.10
N GLU A 32 -20.85 7.97 49.23
CA GLU A 32 -20.20 7.87 50.53
C GLU A 32 -19.04 6.86 50.56
N HIS A 33 -19.02 5.93 49.62
CA HIS A 33 -17.97 4.92 49.47
C HIS A 33 -16.91 5.28 48.42
N SER A 34 -16.91 6.51 47.90
CA SER A 34 -16.03 6.96 46.80
C SER A 34 -14.54 6.68 47.03
N GLY A 35 -14.04 6.87 48.26
CA GLY A 35 -12.64 6.61 48.60
C GLY A 35 -12.27 5.14 48.47
N MET A 36 -13.14 4.23 48.91
CA MET A 36 -12.95 2.78 48.80
C MET A 36 -13.06 2.31 47.36
N VAL A 37 -14.05 2.83 46.61
CA VAL A 37 -14.20 2.55 45.17
C VAL A 37 -12.95 2.96 44.39
N ALA A 38 -12.46 4.18 44.63
CA ALA A 38 -11.26 4.69 43.98
C ALA A 38 -10.02 3.87 44.34
N PHE A 39 -9.94 3.33 45.55
CA PHE A 39 -8.86 2.43 45.97
C PHE A 39 -8.93 1.06 45.28
N ILE A 40 -10.11 0.45 45.19
CA ILE A 40 -10.30 -0.83 44.49
C ILE A 40 -9.92 -0.69 43.01
N ILE A 41 -10.42 0.35 42.35
CA ILE A 41 -10.11 0.61 40.93
C ILE A 41 -8.63 0.91 40.73
N GLU A 42 -7.97 1.66 41.64
CA GLU A 42 -6.52 1.87 41.57
C GLU A 42 -5.75 0.55 41.67
N ASN A 43 -6.11 -0.33 42.61
CA ASN A 43 -5.40 -1.60 42.80
C ASN A 43 -5.55 -2.51 41.58
N GLU A 44 -6.76 -2.62 41.04
CA GLU A 44 -7.02 -3.40 39.83
C GLU A 44 -6.38 -2.75 38.59
N PHE A 45 -6.31 -1.42 38.52
CA PHE A 45 -5.58 -0.70 37.46
C PHE A 45 -4.10 -1.06 37.48
N ILE A 46 -3.46 -0.99 38.66
CA ILE A 46 -2.02 -1.20 38.81
C ILE A 46 -1.66 -2.67 38.52
N SER A 47 -2.45 -3.62 39.02
CA SER A 47 -2.20 -5.07 38.86
C SER A 47 -2.58 -5.63 37.48
N ALA A 48 -3.41 -4.91 36.72
CA ALA A 48 -3.88 -5.38 35.43
C ALA A 48 -2.78 -5.46 34.36
N ARG A 49 -3.00 -6.34 33.39
CA ARG A 49 -2.22 -6.39 32.16
C ARG A 49 -2.39 -5.09 31.36
N LYS A 50 -1.35 -4.70 30.62
CA LYS A 50 -1.27 -3.43 29.87
C LYS A 50 -2.50 -3.16 29.01
N GLU A 51 -3.04 -4.17 28.33
CA GLU A 51 -4.16 -4.05 27.40
C GLU A 51 -5.47 -3.66 28.10
N ARG A 52 -5.57 -3.98 29.40
CA ARG A 52 -6.77 -3.72 30.21
C ARG A 52 -6.72 -2.35 30.90
N LYS A 53 -5.56 -1.71 31.01
CA LYS A 53 -5.40 -0.42 31.73
C LYS A 53 -6.24 0.70 31.13
N LYS A 54 -6.41 0.70 29.81
CA LYS A 54 -7.30 1.63 29.10
C LYS A 54 -8.76 1.51 29.57
N LEU A 55 -9.22 0.31 29.93
CA LEU A 55 -10.60 0.07 30.39
C LEU A 55 -10.86 0.74 31.73
N TYR A 56 -9.90 0.65 32.64
CA TYR A 56 -10.01 1.31 33.94
C TYR A 56 -9.91 2.83 33.82
N LEU A 57 -9.10 3.36 32.87
CA LEU A 57 -9.10 4.79 32.58
C LEU A 57 -10.48 5.25 32.07
N PHE A 58 -11.12 4.47 31.19
CA PHE A 58 -12.48 4.75 30.72
C PHE A 58 -13.54 4.60 31.80
N LEU A 59 -13.39 3.64 32.71
CA LEU A 59 -14.26 3.53 33.89
C LEU A 59 -14.15 4.75 34.79
N ILE A 60 -12.92 5.18 35.12
CA ILE A 60 -12.69 6.39 35.92
C ILE A 60 -13.31 7.61 35.23
N HIS A 61 -13.10 7.72 33.92
CA HIS A 61 -13.72 8.77 33.12
C HIS A 61 -15.25 8.76 33.23
N GLN A 62 -15.88 7.60 33.07
CA GLN A 62 -17.33 7.46 33.16
C GLN A 62 -17.86 7.81 34.55
N ILE A 63 -17.22 7.35 35.63
CA ILE A 63 -17.62 7.66 37.01
C ILE A 63 -17.55 9.17 37.27
N ILE A 64 -16.50 9.83 36.78
CA ILE A 64 -16.35 11.29 36.88
C ILE A 64 -17.45 12.02 36.11
N LEU A 65 -17.81 11.54 34.91
CA LEU A 65 -18.89 12.13 34.13
C LEU A 65 -20.25 11.95 34.81
N ASP A 66 -20.53 10.77 35.37
CA ASP A 66 -21.77 10.48 36.09
C ASP A 66 -21.87 11.35 37.36
N GLU A 67 -20.77 11.52 38.10
CA GLU A 67 -20.70 12.41 39.26
C GLU A 67 -20.98 13.87 38.88
N LYS A 68 -20.46 14.33 37.74
CA LYS A 68 -20.75 15.68 37.22
C LYS A 68 -22.24 15.83 36.90
N GLN A 69 -22.87 14.80 36.30
CA GLN A 69 -24.30 14.82 35.97
C GLN A 69 -25.18 14.79 37.22
N ALA A 70 -24.73 14.11 38.29
CA ALA A 70 -25.44 14.04 39.56
C ALA A 70 -25.47 15.37 40.34
N LYS A 71 -24.66 16.37 39.96
CA LYS A 71 -24.63 17.73 40.54
C LYS A 71 -24.55 17.77 42.08
N ARG A 72 -23.82 16.83 42.69
CA ARG A 72 -23.62 16.79 44.15
C ARG A 72 -22.65 17.89 44.57
N MET A 73 -22.90 18.55 45.71
CA MET A 73 -22.08 19.69 46.16
C MET A 73 -20.61 19.36 46.39
N ASP A 74 -20.30 18.14 46.86
CA ASP A 74 -18.95 17.78 47.29
C ASP A 74 -18.11 17.02 46.26
N HIS A 75 -18.69 16.64 45.13
CA HIS A 75 -18.03 15.88 44.06
C HIS A 75 -17.07 14.77 44.55
N PRO A 76 -17.53 13.84 45.41
CA PRO A 76 -16.67 12.88 46.12
C PRO A 76 -15.77 12.06 45.18
N TYR A 77 -16.29 11.58 44.06
CA TYR A 77 -15.49 10.82 43.09
C TYR A 77 -14.43 11.68 42.38
N VAL A 78 -14.75 12.94 42.04
CA VAL A 78 -13.79 13.86 41.41
C VAL A 78 -12.59 14.10 42.34
N LYS A 79 -12.87 14.33 43.64
CA LYS A 79 -11.83 14.51 44.68
C LYS A 79 -10.97 13.24 44.85
N CYS A 80 -11.60 12.08 45.03
CA CYS A 80 -10.89 10.81 45.27
C CYS A 80 -10.02 10.39 44.07
N PHE A 81 -10.54 10.47 42.84
CA PHE A 81 -9.74 10.14 41.66
C PHE A 81 -8.69 11.22 41.36
N GLY A 82 -8.98 12.50 41.60
CA GLY A 82 -8.01 13.59 41.39
C GLY A 82 -6.67 13.36 42.11
N GLN A 83 -6.72 12.81 43.33
CA GLN A 83 -5.53 12.47 44.11
C GLN A 83 -4.71 11.31 43.54
N LYS A 84 -5.36 10.41 42.76
CA LYS A 84 -4.75 9.18 42.23
C LYS A 84 -4.35 9.29 40.76
N LEU A 85 -5.01 10.16 39.99
CA LEU A 85 -4.86 10.28 38.54
C LEU A 85 -3.41 10.47 38.09
N LYS A 86 -2.60 11.28 38.81
CA LYS A 86 -1.19 11.48 38.44
C LYS A 86 -0.42 10.15 38.39
N LYS A 87 -0.59 9.32 39.41
CA LYS A 87 0.08 8.01 39.53
C LYS A 87 -0.46 7.03 38.48
N LEU A 88 -1.77 7.00 38.29
CA LEU A 88 -2.42 6.10 37.30
C LEU A 88 -2.02 6.44 35.86
N ILE A 89 -1.99 7.73 35.51
CA ILE A 89 -1.57 8.20 34.18
C ILE A 89 -0.07 7.95 33.95
N GLN A 90 0.75 8.08 34.99
CA GLN A 90 2.17 7.71 34.91
C GLN A 90 2.36 6.21 34.70
N ASP A 91 1.64 5.36 35.43
CA ASP A 91 1.70 3.92 35.23
C ASP A 91 1.18 3.52 33.83
N TYR A 92 0.11 4.16 33.36
CA TYR A 92 -0.41 3.98 32.00
C TYR A 92 0.63 4.33 30.93
N SER A 93 1.31 5.48 31.07
CA SER A 93 2.22 5.97 30.03
C SER A 93 3.42 5.04 29.80
N TYR A 94 3.88 4.33 30.83
CA TYR A 94 4.96 3.35 30.67
C TYR A 94 4.52 2.10 29.88
N GLN A 95 3.26 1.72 29.98
CA GLN A 95 2.78 0.41 29.53
C GLN A 95 2.01 0.42 28.20
N VAL A 96 1.63 1.60 27.70
CA VAL A 96 0.91 1.72 26.43
C VAL A 96 1.86 1.55 25.25
N ASP A 97 1.51 0.67 24.32
CA ASP A 97 2.31 0.43 23.10
C ASP A 97 1.69 1.08 21.85
N GLU A 98 0.43 1.47 21.91
CA GLU A 98 -0.31 2.01 20.75
C GLU A 98 -0.56 3.52 20.87
N ILE A 99 -0.23 4.25 19.80
CA ILE A 99 -0.52 5.70 19.71
C ILE A 99 -2.01 5.98 19.86
N ALA A 100 -2.87 5.16 19.25
CA ALA A 100 -4.32 5.33 19.30
C ALA A 100 -4.85 5.31 20.74
N ASP A 101 -4.28 4.48 21.61
CA ASP A 101 -4.68 4.39 23.01
C ASP A 101 -4.14 5.55 23.86
N LEU A 102 -3.01 6.16 23.49
CA LEU A 102 -2.58 7.45 24.06
C LEU A 102 -3.50 8.59 23.60
N GLU A 103 -3.86 8.65 22.33
CA GLU A 103 -4.77 9.69 21.79
C GLU A 103 -6.13 9.66 22.48
N LYS A 104 -6.66 8.46 22.77
CA LYS A 104 -7.88 8.30 23.59
C LYS A 104 -7.70 8.85 25.01
N ALA A 105 -6.56 8.63 25.66
CA ALA A 105 -6.28 9.19 26.97
C ALA A 105 -6.19 10.73 26.93
N TYR A 106 -5.57 11.30 25.90
CA TYR A 106 -5.59 12.75 25.67
C TYR A 106 -7.02 13.28 25.44
N ALA A 107 -7.85 12.56 24.70
CA ALA A 107 -9.25 12.92 24.49
C ALA A 107 -10.03 12.95 25.81
N VAL A 108 -9.79 11.98 26.70
CA VAL A 108 -10.35 11.94 28.07
C VAL A 108 -9.94 13.18 28.87
N ILE A 109 -8.64 13.51 28.90
CA ILE A 109 -8.12 14.68 29.62
C ILE A 109 -8.68 15.99 29.04
N ARG A 110 -8.75 16.11 27.71
CA ARG A 110 -9.35 17.26 27.02
C ARG A 110 -10.85 17.39 27.32
N LYS A 111 -11.55 16.26 27.46
CA LYS A 111 -12.96 16.26 27.86
C LYS A 111 -13.12 16.81 29.28
N TRP A 112 -12.25 16.40 30.22
CA TRP A 112 -12.24 16.95 31.58
C TRP A 112 -11.94 18.46 31.62
N GLU A 113 -11.09 18.96 30.72
CA GLU A 113 -10.82 20.40 30.57
C GLU A 113 -12.05 21.15 30.07
N LYS A 114 -12.64 20.69 28.96
CA LYS A 114 -13.84 21.29 28.36
C LYS A 114 -15.00 21.31 29.35
N ASP A 115 -15.10 20.25 30.14
CA ASP A 115 -16.16 20.07 31.12
C ASP A 115 -15.84 20.76 32.47
N LEU A 116 -14.72 21.47 32.58
CA LEU A 116 -14.28 22.18 33.80
C LEU A 116 -14.25 21.27 35.05
N ILE A 117 -13.92 19.99 34.87
CA ILE A 117 -13.88 18.99 35.96
C ILE A 117 -12.66 19.23 36.85
N TYR A 118 -11.51 19.51 36.25
CA TYR A 118 -10.26 19.79 36.94
C TYR A 118 -9.65 21.10 36.45
N HIS A 119 -8.81 21.71 37.30
CA HIS A 119 -8.10 22.93 36.95
C HIS A 119 -7.14 22.71 35.76
N PRO A 120 -7.02 23.65 34.80
CA PRO A 120 -6.15 23.51 33.63
C PRO A 120 -4.70 23.12 33.96
N ILE A 121 -4.08 23.77 34.96
CA ILE A 121 -2.72 23.45 35.44
C ILE A 121 -2.56 21.96 35.82
N PHE A 122 -3.58 21.36 36.44
CA PHE A 122 -3.54 19.94 36.79
C PHE A 122 -3.61 19.06 35.55
N LEU A 123 -4.48 19.41 34.60
CA LEU A 123 -4.63 18.69 33.34
C LEU A 123 -3.38 18.80 32.45
N ASP A 124 -2.71 19.95 32.43
CA ASP A 124 -1.42 20.12 31.77
C ASP A 124 -0.34 19.21 32.35
N LYS A 125 -0.32 19.03 33.67
CA LYS A 125 0.58 18.05 34.30
C LYS A 125 0.28 16.62 33.85
N LEU A 126 -0.99 16.25 33.70
CA LEU A 126 -1.36 14.93 33.18
C LEU A 126 -0.94 14.75 31.72
N ARG A 127 -1.16 15.77 30.87
CA ARG A 127 -0.68 15.78 29.47
C ARG A 127 0.84 15.67 29.40
N GLY A 128 1.56 16.40 30.25
CA GLY A 128 3.02 16.36 30.33
C GLY A 128 3.58 14.99 30.71
N ILE A 129 2.82 14.15 31.43
CA ILE A 129 3.22 12.77 31.73
C ILE A 129 3.09 11.86 30.52
N LEU A 130 2.07 12.08 29.67
CA LEU A 130 1.85 11.29 28.45
C LEU A 130 2.78 11.69 27.31
N GLN A 131 3.22 12.95 27.28
CA GLN A 131 3.95 13.56 26.16
C GLN A 131 5.21 12.79 25.74
N PRO A 132 6.13 12.39 26.65
CA PRO A 132 7.35 11.71 26.24
C PRO A 132 7.08 10.37 25.53
N LYS A 133 6.06 9.63 25.98
CA LYS A 133 5.68 8.36 25.37
C LYS A 133 5.03 8.58 24.00
N TYR A 134 4.19 9.61 23.88
CA TYR A 134 3.58 9.98 22.60
C TYR A 134 4.64 10.33 21.55
N ASP A 135 5.61 11.16 21.92
CA ASP A 135 6.70 11.57 21.03
C ASP A 135 7.54 10.35 20.61
N GLN A 136 7.83 9.45 21.55
CA GLN A 136 8.53 8.19 21.28
C GLN A 136 7.80 7.33 20.25
N LEU A 137 6.50 7.07 20.44
CA LEU A 137 5.73 6.23 19.55
C LEU A 137 5.54 6.91 18.17
N LYS A 138 5.31 8.22 18.12
CA LYS A 138 5.25 8.98 16.86
C LYS A 138 6.55 8.89 16.07
N TYR A 139 7.69 9.00 16.75
CA TYR A 139 9.00 8.85 16.12
C TYR A 139 9.20 7.43 15.56
N GLN A 140 8.81 6.39 16.31
CA GLN A 140 8.84 5.01 15.81
C GLN A 140 7.94 4.82 14.58
N GLN A 141 6.72 5.37 14.59
CA GLN A 141 5.81 5.32 13.45
C GLN A 141 6.40 6.03 12.21
N MET A 142 7.05 7.18 12.41
CA MET A 142 7.71 7.91 11.34
C MET A 142 8.84 7.09 10.71
N ILE A 143 9.68 6.44 11.53
CA ILE A 143 10.76 5.56 11.05
C ILE A 143 10.19 4.41 10.21
N VAL A 144 9.17 3.72 10.72
CA VAL A 144 8.53 2.60 9.99
C VAL A 144 7.99 3.08 8.64
N ASN A 145 7.27 4.21 8.63
CA ASN A 145 6.73 4.79 7.39
C ASN A 145 7.85 5.16 6.39
N GLN A 146 8.96 5.72 6.85
CA GLN A 146 10.11 6.04 6.00
C GLN A 146 10.75 4.78 5.39
N ILE A 147 10.90 3.72 6.19
CA ILE A 147 11.41 2.43 5.72
C ILE A 147 10.47 1.86 4.66
N THR A 148 9.16 1.79 4.94
CA THR A 148 8.16 1.26 4.00
C THR A 148 8.10 2.07 2.71
N GLN A 149 8.24 3.40 2.77
CA GLN A 149 8.29 4.25 1.57
C GLN A 149 9.54 3.97 0.72
N ASN A 150 10.70 3.78 1.35
CA ASN A 150 11.94 3.44 0.65
C ASN A 150 11.87 2.04 0.01
N GLU A 151 11.25 1.07 0.69
CA GLU A 151 11.00 -0.27 0.16
C GLU A 151 10.02 -0.23 -1.03
N LEU A 152 8.93 0.53 -0.92
CA LEU A 152 7.97 0.72 -2.01
C LEU A 152 8.61 1.39 -3.24
N ALA A 153 9.47 2.40 -3.03
CA ALA A 153 10.21 3.05 -4.10
C ALA A 153 11.19 2.07 -4.80
N SER A 154 11.90 1.26 -4.01
CA SER A 154 12.83 0.25 -4.53
C SER A 154 12.11 -0.85 -5.32
N ASN A 155 10.95 -1.31 -4.84
CA ASN A 155 10.12 -2.29 -5.55
C ASN A 155 9.56 -1.74 -6.87
N LYS A 156 9.22 -0.46 -6.94
CA LYS A 156 8.75 0.17 -8.18
C LYS A 156 9.85 0.20 -9.26
N ILE A 157 11.09 0.49 -8.86
CA ILE A 157 12.25 0.46 -9.76
C ILE A 157 12.52 -0.96 -10.27
N LEU A 158 12.43 -1.96 -9.37
CA LEU A 158 12.59 -3.36 -9.75
C LEU A 158 11.54 -3.82 -10.77
N VAL A 159 10.27 -3.47 -10.58
CA VAL A 159 9.18 -3.81 -11.52
C VAL A 159 9.42 -3.14 -12.89
N GLN A 160 9.84 -1.88 -12.91
CA GLN A 160 10.18 -1.18 -14.17
C GLN A 160 11.35 -1.84 -14.89
N ASN A 161 12.41 -2.21 -14.17
CA ASN A 161 13.56 -2.90 -14.75
C ASN A 161 13.19 -4.28 -15.31
N LEU A 162 12.34 -5.04 -14.61
CA LEU A 162 11.84 -6.33 -15.11
C LEU A 162 11.00 -6.17 -16.38
N GLN A 163 10.14 -5.14 -16.46
CA GLN A 163 9.37 -4.85 -17.67
C GLN A 163 10.27 -4.48 -18.86
N ILE A 164 11.32 -3.68 -18.63
CA ILE A 164 12.32 -3.35 -19.66
C ILE A 164 13.02 -4.63 -20.14
N ILE A 165 13.49 -5.48 -19.22
CA ILE A 165 14.15 -6.74 -19.57
C ILE A 165 13.22 -7.66 -20.38
N GLN A 166 11.94 -7.76 -20.01
CA GLN A 166 10.95 -8.54 -20.74
C GLN A 166 10.69 -7.98 -22.15
N GLN A 167 10.64 -6.66 -22.31
CA GLN A 167 10.53 -6.02 -23.62
C GLN A 167 11.77 -6.28 -24.48
N PHE A 168 12.98 -6.19 -23.91
CA PHE A 168 14.22 -6.53 -24.59
C PHE A 168 14.26 -8.00 -25.03
N ASP A 169 13.85 -8.94 -24.17
CA ASP A 169 13.77 -10.37 -24.51
C ASP A 169 12.78 -10.62 -25.66
N SER A 170 11.60 -9.99 -25.63
CA SER A 170 10.62 -10.10 -26.73
C SER A 170 11.15 -9.53 -28.05
N THR A 171 11.84 -8.40 -27.99
CA THR A 171 12.46 -7.75 -29.16
C THR A 171 13.62 -8.58 -29.71
N TYR A 172 14.43 -9.17 -28.84
CA TYR A 172 15.54 -10.04 -29.23
C TYR A 172 15.05 -11.36 -29.85
N LYS A 173 13.98 -11.95 -29.31
CA LYS A 173 13.32 -13.13 -29.91
C LYS A 173 12.74 -12.81 -31.28
N LEU A 174 12.10 -11.65 -31.44
CA LEU A 174 11.64 -11.16 -32.73
C LEU A 174 12.82 -10.99 -33.71
N TYR A 175 13.92 -10.38 -33.27
CA TYR A 175 15.14 -10.23 -34.08
C TYR A 175 15.70 -11.60 -34.52
N LEU A 176 15.80 -12.57 -33.61
CA LEU A 176 16.25 -13.92 -33.95
C LEU A 176 15.33 -14.59 -34.97
N HIS A 177 14.02 -14.41 -34.84
CA HIS A 177 13.05 -14.94 -35.80
C HIS A 177 13.18 -14.28 -37.17
N LEU A 178 13.33 -12.95 -37.22
CA LEU A 178 13.58 -12.19 -38.44
C LEU A 178 14.90 -12.60 -39.11
N LYS A 179 15.94 -12.86 -38.32
CA LYS A 179 17.22 -13.37 -38.82
C LYS A 179 17.06 -14.75 -39.46
N GLN A 180 16.31 -15.66 -38.84
CA GLN A 180 16.01 -16.98 -39.42
C GLN A 180 15.26 -16.87 -40.75
N LEU A 181 14.31 -15.94 -40.86
CA LEU A 181 13.59 -15.69 -42.12
C LEU A 181 14.51 -15.13 -43.22
N ARG A 182 15.45 -14.25 -42.87
CA ARG A 182 16.47 -13.74 -43.81
C ARG A 182 17.44 -14.84 -44.27
N ASP A 183 17.85 -15.73 -43.36
CA ASP A 183 18.69 -16.88 -43.71
C ASP A 183 17.94 -17.88 -44.64
N ILE A 184 16.60 -17.88 -44.62
CA ILE A 184 15.76 -18.63 -45.59
C ILE A 184 15.72 -17.90 -46.94
N ASP A 185 15.60 -16.57 -46.96
CA ASP A 185 15.68 -15.75 -48.19
C ASP A 185 17.01 -15.97 -48.91
N ASP A 186 18.14 -15.94 -48.20
CA ASP A 186 19.46 -16.18 -48.78
C ASP A 186 19.58 -17.61 -49.38
N LYS A 187 18.95 -18.62 -48.74
CA LYS A 187 18.89 -19.99 -49.27
C LYS A 187 17.95 -20.14 -50.47
N CYS A 188 16.85 -19.38 -50.52
CA CYS A 188 15.94 -19.34 -51.66
C CYS A 188 16.57 -18.62 -52.87
N LEU A 189 17.36 -17.57 -52.63
CA LEU A 189 18.18 -16.91 -53.65
C LEU A 189 19.28 -17.83 -54.18
N ASP A 190 19.96 -18.57 -53.29
CA ASP A 190 20.93 -19.61 -53.69
C ASP A 190 20.26 -20.77 -54.45
N PHE A 191 19.05 -21.16 -54.07
CA PHE A 191 18.27 -22.17 -54.80
C PHE A 191 17.89 -21.65 -56.20
N ASN A 192 17.38 -20.43 -56.33
CA ASN A 192 17.04 -19.81 -57.61
C ASN A 192 18.25 -19.62 -58.52
N ALA A 193 19.39 -19.16 -57.97
CA ALA A 193 20.63 -19.01 -58.74
C ALA A 193 21.23 -20.34 -59.20
N ASN A 194 20.97 -21.43 -58.47
CA ASN A 194 21.41 -22.78 -58.85
C ASN A 194 20.37 -23.55 -59.68
N PHE A 195 19.09 -23.14 -59.70
CA PHE A 195 18.01 -23.80 -60.45
C PHE A 195 18.33 -23.84 -61.95
N ASP A 196 18.74 -22.70 -62.54
CA ASP A 196 19.16 -22.61 -63.95
C ASP A 196 20.38 -23.51 -64.23
N LYS A 197 21.26 -23.67 -63.25
CA LYS A 197 22.48 -24.49 -63.33
C LYS A 197 22.18 -25.99 -63.26
N TYR A 198 21.16 -26.38 -62.50
CA TYR A 198 20.68 -27.76 -62.41
C TYR A 198 19.87 -28.17 -63.65
N MET A 199 19.10 -27.24 -64.24
CA MET A 199 18.37 -27.46 -65.50
C MET A 199 19.30 -27.64 -66.70
N ILE A 200 20.46 -26.96 -66.73
CA ILE A 200 21.46 -27.12 -67.81
C ILE A 200 22.28 -28.42 -67.67
N LYS A 201 22.31 -29.05 -66.48
CA LYS A 201 23.18 -30.22 -66.21
C LYS A 201 22.47 -31.58 -66.36
N TYR A 202 21.14 -31.62 -66.41
CA TYR A 202 20.41 -32.84 -66.79
C TYR A 202 20.12 -32.78 -68.29
N GLU A 203 20.78 -33.66 -69.04
CA GLU A 203 20.61 -33.88 -70.48
C GLU A 203 19.13 -34.01 -70.87
N LEU A 204 18.52 -32.92 -71.32
CA LEU A 204 17.17 -32.88 -71.92
C LEU A 204 17.11 -33.54 -73.31
N GLU A 205 18.16 -34.26 -73.72
CA GLU A 205 18.27 -34.91 -75.03
C GLU A 205 17.60 -36.30 -75.11
N LYS A 206 16.89 -36.77 -74.07
CA LYS A 206 16.30 -38.14 -74.05
C LYS A 206 14.83 -38.25 -73.63
N ILE A 207 14.06 -37.16 -73.66
CA ILE A 207 12.63 -37.21 -73.32
C ILE A 207 11.83 -36.84 -74.57
N GLU A 208 11.11 -37.81 -75.14
CA GLU A 208 10.33 -37.67 -76.39
C GLU A 208 9.00 -36.90 -76.22
N ASP A 209 8.64 -36.51 -74.99
CA ASP A 209 7.42 -35.74 -74.69
C ASP A 209 7.71 -34.27 -74.36
N TYR A 210 7.90 -33.47 -75.41
CA TYR A 210 8.16 -32.04 -75.33
C TYR A 210 6.98 -31.24 -74.71
N GLU A 211 5.74 -31.72 -74.83
CA GLU A 211 4.56 -31.06 -74.24
C GLU A 211 4.55 -31.14 -72.70
N MET A 212 4.91 -32.30 -72.13
CA MET A 212 4.98 -32.46 -70.67
C MET A 212 6.09 -31.59 -70.03
N ILE A 213 7.19 -31.37 -70.77
CA ILE A 213 8.28 -30.49 -70.32
C ILE A 213 7.84 -29.02 -70.39
N ALA A 214 7.11 -28.63 -71.44
CA ALA A 214 6.57 -27.27 -71.55
C ALA A 214 5.58 -26.95 -70.43
N ASP A 215 4.69 -27.90 -70.09
CA ASP A 215 3.73 -27.74 -68.98
C ASP A 215 4.43 -27.63 -67.61
N LEU A 216 5.49 -28.41 -67.37
CA LEU A 216 6.26 -28.33 -66.13
C LEU A 216 7.07 -27.03 -66.01
N LEU A 217 7.57 -26.51 -67.14
CA LEU A 217 8.25 -25.21 -67.18
C LEU A 217 7.26 -24.07 -66.92
N ASP A 218 6.06 -24.12 -67.51
CA ASP A 218 5.02 -23.10 -67.30
C ASP A 218 4.50 -23.10 -65.86
N GLN A 219 4.34 -24.29 -65.26
CA GLN A 219 4.02 -24.43 -63.82
C GLN A 219 5.14 -23.90 -62.92
N GLY A 220 6.40 -24.12 -63.29
CA GLY A 220 7.57 -23.58 -62.59
C GLY A 220 7.64 -22.06 -62.64
N GLU A 221 7.43 -21.45 -63.81
CA GLU A 221 7.43 -20.00 -63.99
C GLU A 221 6.24 -19.35 -63.27
N THR A 222 5.07 -19.98 -63.30
CA THR A 222 3.87 -19.52 -62.58
C THR A 222 4.09 -19.55 -61.06
N SER A 223 4.71 -20.62 -60.55
CA SER A 223 5.03 -20.74 -59.12
C SER A 223 6.09 -19.73 -58.68
N LYS A 224 7.09 -19.46 -59.52
CA LYS A 224 8.13 -18.44 -59.31
C LYS A 224 7.53 -17.04 -59.27
N ASN A 225 6.65 -16.70 -60.20
CA ASN A 225 5.97 -15.40 -60.23
C ASN A 225 5.08 -15.23 -59.00
N TYR A 226 4.31 -16.25 -58.62
CA TYR A 226 3.48 -16.23 -57.42
C TYR A 226 4.31 -16.05 -56.13
N LEU A 227 5.46 -16.72 -56.01
CA LEU A 227 6.37 -16.56 -54.88
C LEU A 227 6.99 -15.16 -54.86
N SER A 228 7.45 -14.65 -56.01
CA SER A 228 8.05 -13.32 -56.12
C SER A 228 7.07 -12.20 -55.77
N GLU A 229 5.83 -12.28 -56.23
CA GLU A 229 4.78 -11.30 -55.91
C GLU A 229 4.39 -11.32 -54.43
N ASN A 230 4.28 -12.51 -53.84
CA ASN A 230 4.00 -12.64 -52.40
C ASN A 230 5.15 -12.15 -51.52
N ILE A 231 6.40 -12.37 -51.95
CA ILE A 231 7.59 -11.82 -51.28
C ILE A 231 7.57 -10.29 -51.33
N CYS A 232 7.33 -9.69 -52.50
CA CYS A 232 7.24 -8.23 -52.62
C CYS A 232 6.08 -7.64 -51.78
N SER A 233 4.91 -8.28 -51.78
CA SER A 233 3.76 -7.87 -50.99
C SER A 233 4.07 -7.92 -49.48
N THR A 234 4.73 -9.00 -49.04
CA THR A 234 5.11 -9.20 -47.64
C THR A 234 6.19 -8.20 -47.20
N GLN A 235 7.19 -7.92 -48.05
CA GLN A 235 8.23 -6.92 -47.79
C GLN A 235 7.65 -5.50 -47.67
N ASN A 236 6.70 -5.14 -48.55
CA ASN A 236 6.01 -3.85 -48.47
C ASN A 236 5.19 -3.72 -47.17
N HIS A 237 4.50 -4.78 -46.76
CA HIS A 237 3.76 -4.80 -45.50
C HIS A 237 4.67 -4.60 -44.28
N TYR A 238 5.85 -5.22 -44.27
CA TYR A 238 6.83 -5.04 -43.20
C TYR A 238 7.47 -3.64 -43.18
N LEU A 239 7.72 -3.04 -44.35
CA LEU A 239 8.18 -1.65 -44.45
C LEU A 239 7.15 -0.66 -43.88
N ASP A 240 5.86 -0.90 -44.11
CA ASP A 240 4.80 -0.05 -43.57
C ASP A 240 4.66 -0.20 -42.04
N LEU A 241 4.80 -1.42 -41.51
CA LEU A 241 4.84 -1.65 -40.06
C LEU A 241 6.05 -0.99 -39.40
N ALA A 242 7.23 -1.03 -40.03
CA ALA A 242 8.42 -0.35 -39.52
C ALA A 242 8.25 1.17 -39.51
N ARG A 243 7.67 1.76 -40.56
CA ARG A 243 7.35 3.20 -40.63
C ARG A 243 6.34 3.63 -39.57
N LEU A 244 5.32 2.81 -39.32
CA LEU A 244 4.35 3.04 -38.25
C LEU A 244 5.02 3.01 -36.87
N GLY A 245 5.93 2.05 -36.65
CA GLY A 245 6.75 1.98 -35.44
C GLY A 245 7.61 3.23 -35.21
N GLU A 246 8.28 3.72 -36.26
CA GLU A 246 9.07 4.96 -36.19
C GLU A 246 8.21 6.20 -35.90
N GLN A 247 7.02 6.30 -36.49
CA GLN A 247 6.08 7.40 -36.21
C GLN A 247 5.62 7.38 -34.76
N LEU A 248 5.24 6.22 -34.22
CA LEU A 248 4.79 6.09 -32.83
C LEU A 248 5.92 6.44 -31.83
N ILE A 249 7.16 6.07 -32.14
CA ILE A 249 8.33 6.43 -31.33
C ILE A 249 8.57 7.95 -31.37
N LYS A 250 8.50 8.58 -32.56
CA LYS A 250 8.64 10.04 -32.69
C LYS A 250 7.54 10.78 -31.94
N GLU A 251 6.30 10.35 -32.05
CA GLU A 251 5.18 10.94 -31.32
C GLU A 251 5.34 10.82 -29.80
N ASP A 252 5.87 9.71 -29.28
CA ASP A 252 6.10 9.53 -27.84
C ASP A 252 7.27 10.41 -27.33
N ILE A 253 8.30 10.62 -28.16
CA ILE A 253 9.41 11.54 -27.88
C ILE A 253 8.89 12.99 -27.87
N GLU A 254 8.14 13.41 -28.88
CA GLU A 254 7.55 14.76 -28.96
C GLU A 254 6.55 15.03 -27.82
N LYS A 255 5.77 14.02 -27.40
CA LYS A 255 4.88 14.13 -26.22
C LYS A 255 5.65 14.28 -24.92
N LYS A 256 6.82 13.65 -24.79
CA LYS A 256 7.72 13.82 -23.63
C LYS A 256 8.36 15.21 -23.60
N ASP A 257 8.84 15.70 -24.74
CA ASP A 257 9.48 17.03 -24.82
C ASP A 257 8.47 18.17 -24.56
N ASN A 258 7.25 18.07 -25.08
CA ASN A 258 6.17 19.03 -24.81
C ASN A 258 5.75 19.06 -23.33
N LYS A 259 5.79 17.91 -22.63
CA LYS A 259 5.58 17.87 -21.17
C LYS A 259 6.72 18.60 -20.43
N ILE A 260 7.97 18.40 -20.83
CA ILE A 260 9.13 19.04 -20.20
C ILE A 260 9.08 20.57 -20.39
N GLU A 261 8.70 21.08 -21.57
CA GLU A 261 8.52 22.52 -21.81
C GLU A 261 7.35 23.13 -21.02
N TYR A 262 6.23 22.41 -20.89
CA TYR A 262 5.11 22.83 -20.03
C TYR A 262 5.51 23.02 -18.56
N TYR A 263 6.38 22.14 -18.03
CA TYR A 263 6.89 22.28 -16.67
C TYR A 263 8.00 23.33 -16.52
N ARG A 264 8.74 23.66 -17.58
CA ARG A 264 9.72 24.77 -17.58
C ARG A 264 9.05 26.15 -17.62
N SER A 265 7.98 26.30 -18.41
CA SER A 265 7.22 27.57 -18.52
C SER A 265 6.38 27.92 -17.28
N LYS A 266 6.16 26.96 -16.36
CA LYS A 266 5.44 27.17 -15.09
C LYS A 266 6.32 27.36 -13.86
N ARG A 267 7.65 27.45 -14.02
CA ARG A 267 8.51 27.85 -12.89
C ARG A 267 8.33 29.35 -12.63
N PRO A 268 8.05 29.78 -11.39
CA PRO A 268 8.09 31.20 -11.06
C PRO A 268 9.52 31.70 -11.29
N ILE A 269 9.65 32.78 -12.04
CA ILE A 269 10.91 33.51 -12.15
C ILE A 269 11.22 34.02 -10.73
N GLN A 270 12.29 33.52 -10.12
CA GLN A 270 12.92 34.11 -8.94
C GLN A 270 13.98 35.11 -9.40
#